data_AF-A0A0G1WA82-F1
#
_entry.id   AF-A0A0G1WA82-F1
#
_cell.length_a   1.000
_cell.length_b   1.000
_cell.length_c   1.000
_cell.angle_alpha   90.00
_cell.angle_beta   90.00
_cell.angle_gamma   90.00
#
_symmetry.space_group_name_H-M   'P 1'
#
loop_
_entity.id
_entity.type
_entity.pdbx_description
1 polymer ?
#
loop_
_entity_poly.entity_id
_entity_poly.type
_entity_poly.pdbx_seq_one_letter_code
_entity_poly.pdbx_strand_id
1 'polypeptide(L)'
;MADSSGTHIAYSYNNQNGGAGMEAKNLQTGAVIDIPLATIAEKCVWSGKNRGVIYCGSPVSEIGGNEPDNWYRGVTHFSDRIWRFDTNTEIAQILSEPKASLNMDIDASDLKLSPNEDYLIFTNKRDLSLWALKLEPL
;
A
#
# COMPACT_ATOMS: atom_id res chain seq x y z
N MET A 1 7.47 5.72 4.59
CA MET A 1 6.52 6.85 4.51
C MET A 1 5.95 7.19 5.88
N ALA A 2 5.96 8.46 6.26
CA ALA A 2 5.39 8.93 7.53
C ALA A 2 3.88 9.21 7.38
N ASP A 3 3.13 9.08 8.47
CA ASP A 3 1.75 9.56 8.55
C ASP A 3 1.70 11.09 8.68
N SER A 4 0.52 11.69 8.51
CA SER A 4 0.36 13.15 8.54
C SER A 4 0.69 13.77 9.90
N SER A 5 0.62 12.98 10.98
CA SER A 5 0.97 13.45 12.33
C SER A 5 2.45 13.30 12.68
N GLY A 6 3.24 12.61 11.82
CA GLY A 6 4.65 12.32 12.09
C GLY A 6 4.88 11.38 13.27
N THR A 7 3.88 10.57 13.63
CA THR A 7 3.94 9.63 14.76
C THR A 7 4.14 8.19 14.31
N HIS A 8 3.79 7.86 13.06
CA HIS A 8 3.97 6.54 12.48
C HIS A 8 4.80 6.62 11.20
N ILE A 9 5.63 5.61 10.98
CA ILE A 9 6.32 5.39 9.71
C ILE A 9 6.07 3.97 9.23
N ALA A 10 5.59 3.81 7.99
CA ALA A 10 5.58 2.51 7.31
C ALA A 10 6.80 2.40 6.41
N TYR A 11 7.49 1.27 6.41
CA TYR A 11 8.64 1.02 5.53
C TYR A 11 8.61 -0.40 5.00
N SER A 12 9.09 -0.55 3.77
CA SER A 12 9.33 -1.85 3.15
C SER A 12 10.80 -2.21 3.29
N TYR A 13 11.09 -3.49 3.45
CA TYR A 13 12.44 -4.02 3.59
C TYR A 13 12.57 -5.36 2.87
N ASN A 14 13.81 -5.75 2.54
CA ASN A 14 14.08 -7.10 2.05
C ASN A 14 14.19 -8.07 3.22
N ASN A 15 13.34 -9.09 3.23
CA ASN A 15 13.35 -10.12 4.24
C ASN A 15 14.48 -11.13 3.98
N GLN A 16 14.74 -12.00 4.96
CA GLN A 16 15.84 -12.98 4.90
C GLN A 16 15.71 -14.01 3.76
N ASN A 17 14.51 -14.17 3.20
CA ASN A 17 14.23 -15.08 2.08
C ASN A 17 14.33 -14.38 0.71
N GLY A 18 14.73 -13.10 0.67
CA GLY A 18 14.84 -12.32 -0.56
C GLY A 18 13.52 -11.78 -1.11
N GLY A 19 12.45 -11.82 -0.32
CA GLY A 19 11.16 -11.19 -0.63
C GLY A 19 10.98 -9.85 0.09
N ALA A 20 9.92 -9.12 -0.23
CA ALA A 20 9.57 -7.87 0.45
C ALA A 20 8.79 -8.14 1.75
N GLY A 21 9.19 -7.48 2.84
CA GLY A 21 8.42 -7.33 4.07
C GLY A 21 8.00 -5.88 4.28
N MET A 22 7.02 -5.66 5.13
CA MET A 22 6.54 -4.32 5.46
C MET A 22 6.23 -4.20 6.95
N GLU A 23 6.65 -3.11 7.56
CA GLU A 23 6.47 -2.82 8.98
C GLU A 23 5.97 -1.38 9.16
N ALA A 24 5.19 -1.17 10.21
CA ALA A 24 4.87 0.15 10.75
C ALA A 24 5.55 0.34 12.10
N LYS A 25 6.24 1.46 12.28
CA LYS A 25 6.84 1.85 13.55
C LYS A 25 6.16 3.09 14.10
N ASN A 26 5.72 3.02 15.34
CA ASN A 26 5.34 4.18 16.12
C ASN A 26 6.61 4.88 16.63
N LEU A 27 6.82 6.12 16.21
CA LEU A 27 8.01 6.92 16.51
C LEU A 27 8.04 7.46 17.95
N GLN A 28 6.89 7.50 18.63
CA GLN A 28 6.80 7.95 20.02
C GLN A 28 7.14 6.83 21.00
N THR A 29 6.59 5.63 20.79
CA THR A 29 6.76 4.48 21.68
C THR A 29 7.90 3.56 21.26
N GLY A 30 8.31 3.62 19.99
CA GLY A 30 9.25 2.68 19.39
C GLY A 30 8.64 1.32 19.02
N ALA A 31 7.33 1.12 19.26
CA ALA A 31 6.64 -0.12 18.91
C ALA A 31 6.66 -0.35 17.38
N VAL A 32 6.91 -1.59 16.99
CA VAL A 32 6.93 -2.04 15.59
C VAL A 32 5.85 -3.09 15.41
N ILE A 33 5.09 -2.97 14.33
CA ILE A 33 4.00 -3.87 13.95
C ILE A 33 4.25 -4.33 12.53
N ASP A 34 4.13 -5.63 12.30
CA ASP A 34 4.19 -6.21 10.97
C ASP A 34 2.94 -5.83 10.18
N ILE A 35 3.12 -5.27 8.99
CA ILE A 35 2.03 -5.13 8.03
C ILE A 35 2.05 -6.41 7.19
N PRO A 36 0.98 -7.23 7.20
CA PRO A 36 0.95 -8.54 6.52
C PRO A 36 0.77 -8.39 4.99
N LEU A 37 1.39 -7.38 4.39
CA LEU A 37 1.35 -7.05 2.98
C LEU A 37 2.80 -6.94 2.46
N ALA A 38 3.17 -7.79 1.51
CA ALA A 38 4.45 -7.68 0.83
C ALA A 38 4.34 -6.65 -0.30
N THR A 39 4.65 -5.38 -0.01
CA THR A 39 4.62 -4.29 -1.00
C THR A 39 5.77 -3.29 -0.81
N ILE A 40 5.89 -2.34 -1.75
CA ILE A 40 6.79 -1.21 -1.68
C ILE A 40 6.09 -0.10 -0.90
N ALA A 41 6.77 0.52 0.09
CA ALA A 41 6.14 1.54 0.93
C ALA A 41 5.55 2.75 0.17
N GLU A 42 6.07 3.06 -1.01
CA GLU A 42 5.54 4.13 -1.88
C GLU A 42 4.22 3.77 -2.57
N LYS A 43 3.82 2.51 -2.56
CA LYS A 43 2.52 2.02 -3.05
C LYS A 43 1.43 2.12 -1.99
N CYS A 44 1.66 2.89 -0.92
CA CYS A 44 0.74 3.04 0.21
C CYS A 44 0.43 4.51 0.52
N VAL A 45 -0.59 4.74 1.36
CA VAL A 45 -0.96 6.05 1.92
C VAL A 45 -1.62 5.89 3.28
N TRP A 46 -1.19 6.69 4.26
CA TRP A 46 -1.82 6.76 5.58
C TRP A 46 -3.12 7.58 5.52
N SER A 47 -4.13 7.16 6.28
CA SER A 47 -5.31 7.98 6.56
C SER A 47 -4.92 9.20 7.38
N GLY A 48 -5.41 10.37 6.97
CA GLY A 48 -5.35 11.61 7.74
C GLY A 48 -6.47 11.74 8.77
N LYS A 49 -7.58 11.00 8.62
CA LYS A 49 -8.72 11.01 9.54
C LYS A 49 -8.68 9.89 10.59
N ASN A 50 -8.20 8.71 10.22
CA ASN A 50 -8.20 7.49 11.03
C ASN A 50 -6.76 7.08 11.33
N ARG A 51 -6.24 7.48 12.50
CA ARG A 51 -4.85 7.22 12.89
C ARG A 51 -4.57 5.72 12.92
N GLY A 52 -3.45 5.31 12.32
CA GLY A 52 -3.05 3.90 12.23
C GLY A 52 -3.67 3.14 11.05
N VAL A 53 -4.59 3.76 10.29
CA VAL A 53 -5.11 3.16 9.06
C VAL A 53 -4.21 3.49 7.88
N ILE A 54 -3.78 2.48 7.14
CA ILE A 54 -2.99 2.59 5.92
C ILE A 54 -3.71 1.87 4.77
N TYR A 55 -3.65 2.45 3.57
CA TYR A 55 -4.15 1.87 2.34
C TYR A 55 -2.98 1.55 1.42
N CYS A 56 -2.98 0.39 0.78
CA CYS A 56 -1.86 -0.07 -0.03
C CYS A 56 -2.31 -0.78 -1.30
N GLY A 57 -1.61 -0.55 -2.41
CA GLY A 57 -1.57 -1.51 -3.52
C GLY A 57 -0.52 -2.58 -3.20
N SER A 58 -0.93 -3.84 -3.12
CA SER A 58 -0.02 -4.97 -2.86
C SER A 58 -0.09 -5.98 -4.00
N PRO A 59 1.05 -6.35 -4.61
CA PRO A 59 1.09 -7.36 -5.67
C PRO A 59 0.47 -8.68 -5.22
N VAL A 60 -0.24 -9.35 -6.13
CA VAL A 60 -0.74 -10.73 -5.92
C VAL A 60 0.39 -11.75 -6.02
N SER A 61 1.40 -11.47 -6.85
CA SER A 61 2.62 -12.26 -6.98
C SER A 61 3.68 -11.82 -5.98
N GLU A 62 4.61 -12.71 -5.66
CA GLU A 62 5.78 -12.36 -4.84
C GLU A 62 6.62 -11.24 -5.48
N ILE A 63 7.19 -10.39 -4.63
CA ILE A 63 8.13 -9.34 -5.02
C ILE A 63 9.53 -9.95 -5.09
N GLY A 64 10.18 -9.85 -6.25
CA GLY A 64 11.53 -10.38 -6.47
C GLY A 64 12.62 -9.53 -5.84
N GLY A 65 13.82 -10.10 -5.65
CA GLY A 65 14.92 -9.45 -4.94
C GLY A 65 15.59 -8.24 -5.62
N ASN A 66 15.23 -7.92 -6.88
CA ASN A 66 15.71 -6.72 -7.59
C ASN A 66 14.75 -5.51 -7.45
N GLU A 67 13.69 -5.67 -6.66
CA GLU A 67 12.74 -4.61 -6.37
C GLU A 67 13.20 -3.82 -5.12
N PRO A 68 12.89 -2.52 -5.03
CA PRO A 68 12.02 -1.72 -5.91
C PRO A 68 12.72 -1.12 -7.15
N ASP A 69 14.02 -1.37 -7.37
CA ASP A 69 14.80 -0.72 -8.43
C ASP A 69 14.25 -1.01 -9.84
N ASN A 70 13.88 -2.26 -10.14
CA ASN A 70 13.30 -2.62 -11.42
C ASN A 70 11.91 -1.99 -11.62
N TRP A 71 11.08 -1.95 -10.58
CA TRP A 71 9.80 -1.25 -10.60
C TRP A 71 9.97 0.25 -10.89
N TYR A 72 10.91 0.93 -10.22
CA TYR A 72 11.22 2.34 -10.47
C TYR A 72 11.70 2.58 -11.91
N ARG A 73 12.51 1.67 -12.46
CA ARG A 73 12.99 1.72 -13.85
C ARG A 73 11.92 1.39 -14.89
N GLY A 74 10.73 0.95 -14.47
CA GLY A 74 9.67 0.50 -15.38
C GLY A 74 9.96 -0.85 -16.04
N VAL A 75 10.88 -1.63 -15.49
CA VAL A 75 11.19 -2.99 -15.97
C VAL A 75 10.13 -3.98 -15.46
N THR A 76 9.71 -3.82 -14.21
CA THR A 76 8.69 -4.66 -13.57
C THR A 76 7.38 -3.90 -13.43
N HIS A 77 6.27 -4.62 -13.66
CA HIS A 77 4.91 -4.17 -13.39
C HIS A 77 4.14 -5.25 -12.63
N PHE A 78 3.32 -4.83 -11.67
CA PHE A 78 2.55 -5.74 -10.81
C PHE A 78 1.07 -5.80 -11.17
N SER A 79 0.36 -6.75 -10.54
CA SER A 79 -1.09 -6.80 -10.52
C SER A 79 -1.49 -6.80 -9.05
N ASP A 80 -2.05 -5.70 -8.59
CA ASP A 80 -2.25 -5.41 -7.19
C ASP A 80 -3.67 -5.73 -6.75
N ARG A 81 -3.78 -6.19 -5.50
CA ARG A 81 -4.97 -5.98 -4.67
C ARG A 81 -4.85 -4.64 -3.96
N ILE A 82 -5.97 -3.97 -3.77
CA ILE A 82 -6.05 -2.78 -2.92
C ILE A 82 -6.46 -3.21 -1.53
N TRP A 83 -5.64 -2.86 -0.55
CA TRP A 83 -5.78 -3.25 0.85
C TRP A 83 -6.02 -2.04 1.75
N ARG A 84 -6.70 -2.30 2.86
CA ARG A 84 -6.69 -1.49 4.08
C ARG A 84 -6.06 -2.32 5.20
N PHE A 85 -5.20 -1.69 5.98
CA PHE A 85 -4.67 -2.26 7.21
C PHE A 85 -4.82 -1.25 8.34
N ASP A 86 -5.22 -1.70 9.52
CA ASP A 86 -5.30 -0.88 10.73
C ASP A 86 -4.29 -1.40 11.75
N THR A 87 -3.27 -0.59 12.06
CA THR A 87 -2.21 -0.96 12.99
C THR A 87 -2.68 -1.09 14.43
N ASN A 88 -3.84 -0.53 14.79
CA ASN A 88 -4.36 -0.63 16.15
C ASN A 88 -5.09 -1.96 16.39
N THR A 89 -5.75 -2.48 15.35
CA THR A 89 -6.53 -3.73 15.42
C THR A 89 -5.81 -4.92 14.75
N GLU A 90 -4.74 -4.65 14.01
CA GLU A 90 -4.00 -5.61 13.18
C GLU A 90 -4.86 -6.32 12.13
N ILE A 91 -5.95 -5.66 11.70
CA ILE A 91 -6.87 -6.20 10.69
C ILE A 91 -6.45 -5.73 9.30
N ALA A 92 -6.16 -6.69 8.41
CA ALA A 92 -5.99 -6.48 6.98
C ALA A 92 -7.28 -6.83 6.23
N GLN A 93 -7.75 -5.93 5.37
CA GLN A 93 -8.94 -6.12 4.53
C GLN A 93 -8.62 -5.83 3.06
N ILE A 94 -9.02 -6.73 2.16
CA ILE A 94 -9.04 -6.46 0.72
C ILE A 94 -10.23 -5.54 0.44
N LEU A 95 -9.95 -4.36 -0.10
CA LEU A 95 -10.98 -3.41 -0.56
C LEU A 95 -11.33 -3.64 -2.03
N SER A 96 -10.36 -4.06 -2.85
CA SER A 96 -10.57 -4.35 -4.26
C SER A 96 -9.55 -5.34 -4.79
N GLU A 97 -9.99 -6.20 -5.72
CA GLU A 97 -9.14 -7.11 -6.49
C GLU A 97 -9.43 -6.94 -7.99
N PRO A 98 -8.86 -5.90 -8.64
CA PRO A 98 -9.18 -5.53 -10.03
C PRO A 98 -8.99 -6.67 -11.03
N LYS A 99 -7.99 -7.53 -10.81
CA LYS A 99 -7.75 -8.69 -11.69
C LYS A 99 -8.91 -9.69 -11.65
N ALA A 100 -9.47 -9.94 -10.47
CA ALA A 100 -10.58 -10.86 -10.32
C ALA A 100 -11.92 -10.24 -10.73
N SER A 101 -12.16 -8.96 -10.40
CA SER A 101 -13.46 -8.30 -10.61
C SER A 101 -13.63 -7.68 -11.99
N LEU A 102 -12.55 -7.19 -12.60
CA LEU A 102 -12.58 -6.43 -13.87
C LEU A 102 -11.70 -7.06 -14.97
N ASN A 103 -11.01 -8.17 -14.67
CA ASN A 103 -9.97 -8.76 -15.54
C ASN A 103 -8.90 -7.73 -15.98
N MET A 104 -8.56 -6.81 -15.06
CA MET A 104 -7.61 -5.74 -15.32
C MET A 104 -6.43 -5.82 -14.35
N ASP A 105 -5.22 -5.68 -14.87
CA ASP A 105 -4.03 -5.54 -14.04
C ASP A 105 -3.86 -4.07 -13.66
N ILE A 106 -3.91 -3.78 -12.36
CA ILE A 106 -3.64 -2.48 -11.77
C ILE A 106 -2.31 -2.57 -11.02
N ASP A 107 -1.36 -1.70 -11.34
CA ASP A 107 -0.13 -1.50 -10.56
C ASP A 107 -0.24 -0.12 -9.89
N ALA A 108 -0.80 -0.07 -8.69
CA ALA A 108 -1.14 1.18 -8.04
C ALA A 108 0.12 1.92 -7.58
N SER A 109 0.19 3.19 -7.94
CA SER A 109 1.28 4.11 -7.57
C SER A 109 0.71 5.48 -7.25
N ASP A 110 1.46 6.28 -6.50
CA ASP A 110 1.07 7.63 -6.06
C ASP A 110 -0.33 7.67 -5.42
N LEU A 111 -0.54 6.80 -4.42
CA LEU A 111 -1.81 6.75 -3.72
C LEU A 111 -2.06 8.05 -2.94
N LYS A 112 -3.29 8.54 -3.01
CA LYS A 112 -3.79 9.71 -2.28
C LYS A 112 -5.20 9.44 -1.79
N LEU A 113 -5.56 10.01 -0.66
CA LEU A 113 -6.95 10.05 -0.20
C LEU A 113 -7.55 11.41 -0.56
N SER A 114 -8.80 11.40 -0.98
CA SER A 114 -9.58 12.64 -1.10
C SER A 114 -9.70 13.33 0.28
N PRO A 115 -9.97 14.66 0.36
CA PRO A 115 -10.05 15.36 1.64
C PRO A 115 -11.06 14.76 2.62
N ASN A 116 -12.15 14.18 2.10
CA ASN A 116 -13.14 13.49 2.92
C ASN A 116 -12.81 12.03 3.20
N GLU A 117 -11.81 11.47 2.53
CA GLU A 117 -11.45 10.05 2.52
C GLU A 117 -12.56 9.12 2.00
N ASP A 118 -13.46 9.66 1.17
CA ASP A 118 -14.51 8.88 0.49
C ASP A 118 -13.97 8.16 -0.76
N TYR A 119 -12.75 8.49 -1.16
CA TYR A 119 -12.06 7.95 -2.32
C TYR A 119 -10.57 7.75 -2.04
N LEU A 120 -10.06 6.58 -2.46
CA LEU A 120 -8.65 6.31 -2.68
C LEU A 120 -8.33 6.51 -4.16
N ILE A 121 -7.45 7.47 -4.44
CA ILE A 121 -7.06 7.88 -5.79
C ILE A 121 -5.63 7.39 -6.04
N PHE A 122 -5.36 6.84 -7.21
CA PHE A 122 -4.04 6.33 -7.57
C PHE A 122 -3.84 6.31 -9.09
N THR A 123 -2.59 6.28 -9.50
CA THR A 123 -2.20 6.10 -10.91
C THR A 123 -1.91 4.63 -11.15
N ASN A 124 -2.49 4.06 -12.22
CA ASN A 124 -2.09 2.75 -12.71
C ASN A 124 -0.75 2.89 -13.44
N LYS A 125 0.34 2.40 -12.85
CA LYS A 125 1.69 2.54 -13.40
C LYS A 125 1.89 1.85 -14.75
N ARG A 126 1.00 0.93 -15.14
CA ARG A 126 1.06 0.22 -16.42
C ARG A 126 0.78 1.12 -17.62
N ASP A 127 -0.21 2.01 -17.49
CA ASP A 127 -0.71 2.84 -18.59
C ASP A 127 -0.85 4.33 -18.22
N LEU A 128 -0.49 4.69 -16.99
CA LEU A 128 -0.55 6.04 -16.41
C LEU A 128 -1.97 6.60 -16.30
N SER A 129 -2.99 5.75 -16.41
CA SER A 129 -4.37 6.18 -16.20
C SER A 129 -4.65 6.47 -14.72
N LEU A 130 -5.50 7.47 -14.47
CA LEU A 130 -5.93 7.86 -13.12
C LEU A 130 -7.17 7.06 -12.72
N TRP A 131 -7.15 6.51 -11.50
CA TRP A 131 -8.23 5.70 -10.93
C TRP A 131 -8.68 6.25 -9.58
N ALA A 132 -9.95 6.03 -9.26
CA ALA A 132 -10.52 6.32 -7.96
C ALA A 132 -11.37 5.15 -7.49
N LEU A 133 -11.01 4.57 -6.34
CA LEU A 133 -11.81 3.59 -5.62
C LEU A 133 -12.65 4.32 -4.58
N LYS A 134 -13.98 4.18 -4.65
CA LYS A 134 -14.87 4.66 -3.60
C LYS A 134 -14.65 3.83 -2.33
N LEU A 135 -14.46 4.51 -1.20
CA LEU A 135 -14.29 3.89 0.11
C LEU A 135 -15.62 3.89 0.85
N GLU A 136 -15.88 2.80 1.58
CA GLU A 136 -16.96 2.77 2.55
C GLU A 136 -16.51 3.49 3.85
N PRO A 137 -17.42 4.19 4.54
CA PRO A 137 -17.11 4.80 5.83
C PRO A 137 -16.54 3.77 6.82
N LEU A 138 -15.57 4.20 7.62
CA LEU A 138 -15.00 3.45 8.73
C LEU A 138 -15.92 3.47 9.96
#